data_AF-A0A528C678-F1
#
_entry.id   AF-A0A528C678-F1
#
_cell.length_a   1.000
_cell.length_b   1.000
_cell.length_c   1.000
_cell.angle_alpha   90.00
_cell.angle_beta   90.00
_cell.angle_gamma   90.00
#
_symmetry.space_group_name_H-M   'P 1'
#
loop_
_entity.id
_entity.type
_entity.pdbx_description
1 polymer ?
#
loop_
_entity_poly.entity_id
_entity_poly.type
_entity_poly.pdbx_seq_one_letter_code
_entity_poly.pdbx_strand_id
1 'polypeptide(L)'
;MLARIEALGHHKAVELLSGRKAALAATDEIVLAYGNRYAPDQFEAIVPRDLGPCHMVAAGGVASRATAWHDKTMFPTAIVPLGLVADSCGRVLNVADFAIAPQPARLTPPAIVIYGTSMNSGKTTTAAGLVQGLVKAGFAVGAAKVTGTGAGNDLWAMMDAGACAALDFTDAGFATTYLAPIDALVQGAQELLNSLAAAGAEIAVLEVADGLFQPETAALSKSLEFRKLTSGVLFAAGDAMGAV
;
A
#
# COMPACT_ATOMS: atom_id res chain seq x y z
N MET A 1 -8.85 -15.26 0.71
CA MET A 1 -9.43 -16.13 1.76
C MET A 1 -10.86 -15.68 2.03
N LEU A 2 -11.81 -16.60 2.13
CA LEU A 2 -13.17 -16.34 2.63
C LEU A 2 -13.16 -16.46 4.16
N ALA A 3 -13.70 -15.46 4.86
CA ALA A 3 -13.82 -15.48 6.31
C ALA A 3 -15.16 -14.90 6.75
N ARG A 4 -15.61 -15.33 7.93
CA ARG A 4 -16.79 -14.77 8.60
C ARG A 4 -16.37 -13.81 9.70
N ILE A 5 -17.06 -12.69 9.83
CA ILE A 5 -16.92 -11.78 10.98
C ILE A 5 -17.47 -12.47 12.23
N GLU A 6 -16.62 -12.66 13.24
CA GLU A 6 -17.01 -13.20 14.54
C GLU A 6 -17.38 -12.06 15.50
N ALA A 7 -16.54 -11.03 15.60
CA ALA A 7 -16.80 -9.87 16.43
C ALA A 7 -16.20 -8.59 15.82
N LEU A 8 -17.00 -7.53 15.74
CA LEU A 8 -16.53 -6.23 15.27
C LEU A 8 -15.64 -5.56 16.31
N GLY A 9 -14.49 -5.08 15.85
CA GLY A 9 -13.50 -4.37 16.63
C GLY A 9 -13.18 -3.01 16.01
N HIS A 10 -11.89 -2.73 15.81
CA HIS A 10 -11.41 -1.47 15.23
C HIS A 10 -11.92 -1.21 13.81
N HIS A 11 -11.76 -2.17 12.90
CA HIS A 11 -12.19 -2.03 11.51
C HIS A 11 -13.65 -2.47 11.35
N LYS A 12 -14.57 -1.50 11.27
CA LYS A 12 -16.02 -1.73 11.15
C LYS A 12 -16.55 -1.65 9.71
N ALA A 13 -15.65 -1.50 8.76
CA ALA A 13 -15.95 -1.42 7.35
C ALA A 13 -14.81 -2.06 6.55
N VAL A 14 -15.14 -2.57 5.36
CA VAL A 14 -14.16 -3.02 4.37
C VAL A 14 -14.22 -2.12 3.15
N GLU A 15 -13.08 -1.82 2.56
CA GLU A 15 -12.99 -1.05 1.33
C GLU A 15 -13.40 -1.93 0.13
N LEU A 16 -14.24 -1.38 -0.73
CA LEU A 16 -14.62 -1.98 -2.00
C LEU A 16 -13.69 -1.47 -3.11
N LEU A 17 -13.70 -2.15 -4.26
CA LEU A 17 -12.93 -1.75 -5.46
C LEU A 17 -13.15 -0.28 -5.87
N SER A 18 -14.34 0.26 -5.59
CA SER A 18 -14.68 1.67 -5.83
C SER A 18 -14.08 2.69 -4.83
N GLY A 19 -13.29 2.24 -3.85
CA GLY A 19 -12.84 3.06 -2.71
C GLY A 19 -13.91 3.27 -1.62
N ARG A 20 -15.19 2.98 -1.92
CA ARG A 20 -16.28 3.05 -0.94
C ARG A 20 -16.04 2.08 0.22
N LYS A 21 -16.22 2.57 1.45
CA LYS A 21 -16.18 1.76 2.68
C LYS A 21 -17.55 1.16 2.95
N ALA A 22 -17.69 -0.15 2.78
CA ALA A 22 -18.90 -0.89 3.11
C ALA A 22 -18.89 -1.26 4.60
N ALA A 23 -19.93 -0.85 5.33
CA ALA A 23 -20.09 -1.21 6.73
C ALA A 23 -20.23 -2.73 6.89
N LEU A 24 -19.59 -3.27 7.93
CA LEU A 24 -19.62 -4.68 8.28
C LEU A 24 -20.61 -4.90 9.43
N ALA A 25 -21.30 -6.04 9.39
CA ALA A 25 -22.08 -6.59 10.47
C ALA A 25 -21.43 -7.89 11.00
N ALA A 26 -21.80 -8.28 12.22
CA ALA A 26 -21.46 -9.61 12.71
C ALA A 26 -22.08 -10.66 11.78
N THR A 27 -21.40 -11.79 11.61
CA THR A 27 -21.77 -12.91 10.70
C THR A 27 -21.63 -12.65 9.20
N ASP A 28 -21.28 -11.44 8.76
CA ASP A 28 -20.96 -11.18 7.36
C ASP A 28 -19.80 -12.06 6.89
N GLU A 29 -19.88 -12.53 5.66
CA GLU A 29 -18.80 -13.24 4.97
C GLU A 29 -18.09 -12.29 4.02
N ILE A 30 -16.76 -12.24 4.13
CA ILE A 30 -15.91 -11.33 3.38
C ILE A 30 -14.70 -12.06 2.80
N VAL A 31 -14.21 -11.53 1.68
CA VAL A 31 -12.96 -11.98 1.07
C VAL A 31 -11.84 -11.02 1.46
N LEU A 32 -10.76 -11.59 2.00
CA LEU A 32 -9.57 -10.87 2.47
C LEU A 32 -8.30 -11.53 1.94
N ALA A 33 -7.23 -10.76 1.82
CA ALA A 33 -5.88 -11.26 1.55
C ALA A 33 -5.12 -11.48 2.87
N TYR A 34 -4.38 -12.58 2.99
CA TYR A 34 -3.43 -12.71 4.10
C TYR A 34 -2.21 -11.82 3.84
N GLY A 35 -1.78 -11.07 4.86
CA GLY A 35 -0.58 -10.24 4.78
C GLY A 35 0.00 -9.91 6.15
N ASN A 36 1.32 -9.74 6.22
CA ASN A 36 1.95 -9.20 7.43
C ASN A 36 1.64 -7.71 7.49
N ARG A 37 1.43 -7.14 8.67
CA ARG A 37 1.16 -5.72 8.80
C ARG A 37 2.02 -5.13 9.90
N TYR A 38 2.61 -3.97 9.62
CA TYR A 38 3.19 -3.11 10.63
C TYR A 38 2.59 -1.73 10.49
N ALA A 39 1.92 -1.25 11.55
CA ALA A 39 1.39 0.10 11.62
C ALA A 39 1.43 0.56 13.08
N PRO A 40 2.37 1.44 13.48
CA PRO A 40 2.57 1.85 14.87
C PRO A 40 1.30 2.35 15.58
N ASP A 41 0.46 3.10 14.87
CA ASP A 41 -0.79 3.64 15.41
C ASP A 41 -1.95 2.64 15.37
N GLN A 42 -1.75 1.44 14.82
CA GLN A 42 -2.77 0.41 14.71
C GLN A 42 -2.21 -0.95 15.14
N PHE A 43 -1.98 -1.87 14.21
CA PHE A 43 -1.66 -3.26 14.48
C PHE A 43 -0.30 -3.63 13.91
N GLU A 44 0.48 -4.33 14.71
CA GLU A 44 1.50 -5.26 14.24
C GLU A 44 0.88 -6.65 14.14
N ALA A 45 1.09 -7.34 13.02
CA ALA A 45 0.46 -8.61 12.76
C ALA A 45 1.28 -9.48 11.79
N ILE A 46 1.24 -10.80 12.03
CA ILE A 46 1.96 -11.80 11.24
C ILE A 46 0.98 -12.83 10.68
N VAL A 47 1.19 -13.23 9.42
CA VAL A 47 0.38 -14.25 8.77
C VAL A 47 0.46 -15.55 9.56
N PRO A 48 -0.68 -16.13 10.00
CA PRO A 48 -0.69 -17.38 10.74
C PRO A 48 -0.19 -18.56 9.88
N ARG A 49 0.36 -19.59 10.53
CA ARG A 49 0.76 -20.85 9.87
C ARG A 49 -0.40 -21.84 9.68
N ASP A 50 -1.59 -21.47 10.14
CA ASP A 50 -2.81 -22.25 10.14
C ASP A 50 -3.98 -21.38 9.63
N LEU A 51 -5.12 -22.00 9.34
CA LEU A 51 -6.37 -21.31 9.00
C LEU A 51 -7.26 -21.10 10.23
N GLY A 52 -6.67 -20.99 11.42
CA GLY A 52 -7.39 -20.72 12.65
C GLY A 52 -7.92 -19.29 12.72
N PRO A 53 -8.74 -18.97 13.74
CA PRO A 53 -9.23 -17.62 13.98
C PRO A 53 -8.10 -16.59 13.96
N CYS A 54 -8.38 -15.45 13.33
CA CYS A 54 -7.43 -14.36 13.20
C CYS A 54 -8.18 -13.03 13.15
N HIS A 55 -7.54 -11.99 12.60
CA HIS A 55 -8.08 -10.65 12.65
C HIS A 55 -8.06 -9.96 11.29
N MET A 56 -9.05 -9.13 11.02
CA MET A 56 -8.99 -8.14 9.97
C MET A 56 -8.12 -6.99 10.48
N VAL A 57 -6.88 -6.94 9.99
CA VAL A 57 -5.86 -5.99 10.45
C VAL A 57 -5.82 -4.73 9.61
N ALA A 58 -6.43 -4.70 8.42
CA ALA A 58 -6.62 -3.50 7.61
C ALA A 58 -7.99 -3.41 6.94
N ALA A 59 -8.57 -2.21 6.91
CA ALA A 59 -9.83 -1.92 6.23
C ALA A 59 -9.80 -2.18 4.72
N GLY A 60 -8.62 -2.07 4.07
CA GLY A 60 -8.45 -2.42 2.66
C GLY A 60 -8.42 -3.93 2.37
N GLY A 61 -8.76 -4.76 3.36
CA GLY A 61 -9.02 -6.17 3.13
C GLY A 61 -7.87 -7.11 3.52
N VAL A 62 -7.08 -6.76 4.54
CA VAL A 62 -5.95 -7.59 5.00
C VAL A 62 -6.32 -8.37 6.26
N ALA A 63 -6.13 -9.69 6.22
CA ALA A 63 -6.27 -10.63 7.32
C ALA A 63 -4.91 -11.05 7.86
N SER A 64 -4.77 -11.14 9.18
CA SER A 64 -3.54 -11.58 9.84
C SER A 64 -3.75 -11.85 11.34
N ARG A 65 -2.76 -12.42 12.02
CA ARG A 65 -2.80 -12.57 13.48
C ARG A 65 -2.12 -11.35 14.12
N ALA A 66 -2.93 -10.41 14.62
CA ALA A 66 -2.42 -9.29 15.41
C ALA A 66 -1.63 -9.79 16.63
N THR A 67 -0.42 -9.28 16.81
CA THR A 67 0.51 -9.62 17.90
C THR A 67 0.66 -8.47 18.89
N ALA A 68 0.55 -7.23 18.41
CA ALA A 68 0.58 -6.03 19.23
C ALA A 68 -0.25 -4.91 18.59
N TRP A 69 -0.71 -3.96 19.40
CA TRP A 69 -1.36 -2.74 18.94
C TRP A 69 -1.24 -1.61 19.95
N HIS A 70 -1.41 -0.38 19.49
CA HIS A 70 -1.40 0.78 20.38
C HIS A 70 -2.58 0.74 21.36
N ASP A 71 -2.34 1.11 22.64
CA ASP A 71 -3.37 1.20 23.69
C ASP A 71 -4.62 2.03 23.35
N LYS A 72 -4.53 2.97 22.39
CA LYS A 72 -5.64 3.81 21.93
C LYS A 72 -6.46 3.14 20.82
N THR A 73 -5.98 2.02 20.30
CA THR A 73 -6.60 1.25 19.23
C THR A 73 -7.47 0.18 19.85
N MET A 74 -8.75 0.17 19.48
CA MET A 74 -9.68 -0.91 19.89
C MET A 74 -9.14 -2.27 19.45
N PHE A 75 -9.61 -3.32 20.12
CA PHE A 75 -9.31 -4.70 19.74
C PHE A 75 -9.58 -4.90 18.23
N PRO A 76 -8.72 -5.60 17.48
CA PRO A 76 -8.90 -5.79 16.05
C PRO A 76 -10.16 -6.62 15.75
N THR A 77 -10.81 -6.36 14.62
CA THR A 77 -12.02 -7.11 14.22
C THR A 77 -11.69 -8.58 14.05
N ALA A 78 -12.35 -9.43 14.84
CA ALA A 78 -12.11 -10.87 14.89
C ALA A 78 -12.84 -11.58 13.74
N ILE A 79 -12.13 -12.48 13.08
CA ILE A 79 -12.62 -13.22 11.93
C ILE A 79 -12.25 -14.70 12.03
N VAL A 80 -13.11 -15.55 11.48
CA VAL A 80 -12.85 -16.99 11.36
C VAL A 80 -12.72 -17.33 9.88
N PRO A 81 -11.54 -17.79 9.43
CA PRO A 81 -11.37 -18.32 8.07
C PRO A 81 -12.34 -19.48 7.81
N LEU A 82 -13.07 -19.41 6.70
CA LEU A 82 -13.93 -20.49 6.21
C LEU A 82 -13.23 -21.33 5.13
N GLY A 83 -12.31 -20.71 4.40
CA GLY A 83 -11.52 -21.39 3.37
C GLY A 83 -10.66 -20.45 2.54
N LEU A 84 -9.82 -21.04 1.70
CA LEU A 84 -9.05 -20.31 0.69
C LEU A 84 -9.88 -20.19 -0.59
N VAL A 85 -9.79 -19.02 -1.24
CA VAL A 85 -10.45 -18.80 -2.53
C VAL A 85 -9.53 -19.36 -3.61
N ALA A 86 -10.08 -20.16 -4.52
CA ALA A 86 -9.34 -20.80 -5.60
C ALA A 86 -9.99 -20.52 -6.96
N ASP A 87 -9.21 -20.64 -8.03
CA ASP A 87 -9.71 -20.63 -9.41
C ASP A 87 -10.48 -21.94 -9.74
N SER A 88 -11.02 -22.01 -10.96
CA SER A 88 -11.76 -23.19 -11.45
C SER A 88 -10.93 -24.48 -11.50
N CYS A 89 -9.60 -24.37 -11.44
CA CYS A 89 -8.67 -25.51 -11.42
C CYS A 89 -8.25 -25.91 -10.00
N GLY A 90 -8.77 -25.24 -8.97
CA GLY A 90 -8.44 -25.50 -7.57
C GLY A 90 -7.12 -24.87 -7.11
N ARG A 91 -6.48 -24.01 -7.92
CA ARG A 91 -5.30 -23.26 -7.50
C ARG A 91 -5.74 -22.07 -6.64
N VAL A 92 -5.19 -21.98 -5.43
CA VAL A 92 -5.46 -20.88 -4.50
C VAL A 92 -5.00 -19.56 -5.12
N LEU A 93 -5.87 -18.55 -5.08
CA LEU A 93 -5.59 -17.22 -5.61
C LEU A 93 -4.69 -16.41 -4.66
N ASN A 94 -3.76 -15.65 -5.24
CA ASN A 94 -2.91 -14.68 -4.57
C ASN A 94 -3.09 -13.28 -5.18
N VAL A 95 -2.83 -12.22 -4.41
CA VAL A 95 -2.84 -10.83 -4.94
C VAL A 95 -1.84 -10.69 -6.09
N ALA A 96 -0.71 -11.38 -6.03
CA ALA A 96 0.29 -11.40 -7.10
C ALA A 96 -0.22 -11.98 -8.43
N ASP A 97 -1.28 -12.81 -8.43
CA ASP A 97 -1.89 -13.30 -9.67
C ASP A 97 -2.61 -12.18 -10.46
N PHE A 98 -2.87 -11.05 -9.82
CA PHE A 98 -3.58 -9.90 -10.38
C PHE A 98 -2.68 -8.67 -10.53
N ALA A 99 -1.37 -8.83 -10.36
CA ALA A 99 -0.41 -7.76 -10.62
C ALA A 99 -0.54 -7.26 -12.07
N ILE A 100 -0.29 -5.96 -12.26
CA ILE A 100 -0.30 -5.33 -13.58
C ILE A 100 0.66 -6.07 -14.52
N ALA A 101 0.18 -6.33 -15.74
CA ALA A 101 1.00 -7.00 -16.74
C ALA A 101 2.25 -6.15 -17.03
N PRO A 102 3.45 -6.77 -17.14
CA PRO A 102 4.67 -6.05 -17.45
C PRO A 102 4.51 -5.18 -18.70
N GLN A 103 4.75 -3.89 -18.54
CA GLN A 103 4.68 -2.96 -19.66
C GLN A 103 6.01 -2.97 -20.44
N PRO A 104 5.97 -2.85 -21.78
CA PRO A 104 7.19 -2.71 -22.57
C PRO A 104 7.96 -1.47 -22.10
N ALA A 105 9.29 -1.56 -22.11
CA ALA A 105 10.16 -0.46 -21.73
C ALA A 105 9.89 0.77 -22.62
N ARG A 106 9.23 1.78 -22.04
CA ARG A 106 9.15 3.13 -22.59
C ARG A 106 10.23 4.00 -21.94
N LEU A 107 10.37 5.24 -22.40
CA LEU A 107 11.14 6.23 -21.66
C LEU A 107 10.50 6.40 -20.27
N THR A 108 11.25 6.03 -19.25
CA THR A 108 10.85 6.17 -17.85
C THR A 108 10.70 7.66 -17.53
N PRO A 109 9.52 8.12 -17.06
CA PRO A 109 9.37 9.52 -16.67
C PRO A 109 10.28 9.84 -15.48
N PRO A 110 10.81 11.06 -15.38
CA PRO A 110 11.52 11.49 -14.17
C PRO A 110 10.62 11.31 -12.94
N ALA A 111 11.15 10.63 -11.92
CA ALA A 111 10.40 10.32 -10.71
C ALA A 111 10.90 11.13 -9.51
N ILE A 112 9.97 11.77 -8.81
CA ILE A 112 10.21 12.43 -7.53
C ILE A 112 9.73 11.49 -6.43
N VAL A 113 10.65 11.02 -5.60
CA VAL A 113 10.35 10.09 -4.50
C VAL A 113 10.12 10.87 -3.22
N ILE A 114 9.05 10.51 -2.50
CA ILE A 114 8.64 11.13 -1.25
C ILE A 114 8.90 10.16 -0.10
N TYR A 115 9.84 10.54 0.76
CA TYR A 115 10.12 9.88 2.03
C TYR A 115 9.59 10.74 3.18
N GLY A 116 9.65 10.21 4.41
CA GLY A 116 9.34 11.00 5.58
C GLY A 116 9.93 10.43 6.87
N THR A 117 9.78 11.17 7.95
CA THR A 117 10.30 10.78 9.28
C THR A 117 9.52 9.63 9.89
N SER A 118 8.22 9.54 9.63
CA SER A 118 7.33 8.57 10.30
C SER A 118 6.06 8.27 9.50
N MET A 119 5.29 7.29 9.95
CA MET A 119 3.88 7.16 9.58
C MET A 119 3.15 8.45 10.01
N ASN A 120 2.37 9.06 9.13
CA ASN A 120 1.70 10.35 9.34
C ASN A 120 2.58 11.62 9.34
N SER A 121 3.81 11.57 8.80
CA SER A 121 4.67 12.76 8.65
C SER A 121 4.25 13.75 7.54
N GLY A 122 3.09 13.54 6.91
CA GLY A 122 2.56 14.38 5.83
C GLY A 122 2.90 13.91 4.41
N LYS A 123 3.49 12.73 4.23
CA LYS A 123 3.90 12.20 2.90
C LYS A 123 2.78 12.26 1.86
N THR A 124 1.62 11.68 2.14
CA THR A 124 0.47 11.70 1.22
C THR A 124 0.03 13.13 0.89
N THR A 125 -0.04 14.01 1.89
CA THR A 125 -0.40 15.42 1.66
C THR A 125 0.63 16.13 0.77
N THR A 126 1.92 15.89 1.01
CA THR A 126 3.02 16.42 0.20
C THR A 126 2.96 15.88 -1.23
N ALA A 127 2.69 14.58 -1.40
CA ALA A 127 2.53 13.93 -2.69
C ALA A 127 1.35 14.53 -3.48
N ALA A 128 0.19 14.64 -2.86
CA ALA A 128 -1.01 15.22 -3.48
C ALA A 128 -0.77 16.70 -3.85
N GLY A 129 -0.12 17.47 -2.98
CA GLY A 129 0.24 18.86 -3.25
C GLY A 129 1.20 19.00 -4.44
N LEU A 130 2.21 18.13 -4.53
CA LEU A 130 3.17 18.10 -5.64
C LEU A 130 2.48 17.72 -6.96
N VAL A 131 1.65 16.66 -6.94
CA VAL A 131 0.83 16.26 -8.09
C VAL A 131 -0.01 17.44 -8.57
N GLN A 132 -0.78 18.06 -7.68
CA GLN A 132 -1.65 19.18 -8.04
C GLN A 132 -0.87 20.37 -8.62
N GLY A 133 0.30 20.70 -8.06
CA GLY A 133 1.15 21.78 -8.55
C GLY A 133 1.68 21.52 -9.96
N LEU A 134 2.18 20.30 -10.22
CA LEU A 134 2.71 19.89 -11.52
C LEU A 134 1.61 19.80 -12.59
N VAL A 135 0.43 19.29 -12.23
CA VAL A 135 -0.74 19.27 -13.12
C VAL A 135 -1.17 20.69 -13.49
N LYS A 136 -1.22 21.62 -12.52
CA LYS A 136 -1.50 23.04 -12.79
C LYS A 136 -0.43 23.71 -13.66
N ALA A 137 0.79 23.20 -13.66
CA ALA A 137 1.87 23.64 -14.55
C ALA A 137 1.76 23.05 -15.96
N GLY A 138 0.79 22.17 -16.22
CA GLY A 138 0.49 21.63 -17.54
C GLY A 138 1.11 20.25 -17.83
N PHE A 139 1.71 19.58 -16.85
CA PHE A 139 2.28 18.24 -17.01
C PHE A 139 1.23 17.15 -16.77
N ALA A 140 1.30 16.05 -17.52
CA ALA A 140 0.62 14.81 -17.17
C ALA A 140 1.41 14.10 -16.05
N VAL A 141 0.82 13.99 -14.86
CA VAL A 141 1.50 13.45 -13.67
C VAL A 141 0.93 12.09 -13.31
N GLY A 142 1.78 11.06 -13.26
CA GLY A 142 1.46 9.78 -12.67
C GLY A 142 1.87 9.76 -11.19
N ALA A 143 1.13 9.05 -10.35
CA ALA A 143 1.48 8.87 -8.95
C ALA A 143 1.46 7.39 -8.55
N ALA A 144 2.37 6.98 -7.67
CA ALA A 144 2.32 5.64 -7.12
C ALA A 144 2.76 5.58 -5.66
N LYS A 145 2.10 4.73 -4.87
CA LYS A 145 2.56 4.37 -3.53
C LYS A 145 3.32 3.05 -3.57
N VAL A 146 4.63 3.12 -3.40
CA VAL A 146 5.56 2.00 -3.62
C VAL A 146 5.54 0.97 -2.48
N THR A 147 5.26 1.43 -1.26
CA THR A 147 5.19 0.56 -0.06
C THR A 147 3.97 0.92 0.78
N GLY A 148 3.48 -0.03 1.57
CA GLY A 148 2.38 0.18 2.49
C GLY A 148 1.61 -1.08 2.86
N THR A 149 0.38 -0.87 3.31
CA THR A 149 -0.61 -1.92 3.64
C THR A 149 -1.90 -1.56 2.91
N GLY A 150 -2.54 -2.55 2.26
CA GLY A 150 -3.69 -2.31 1.38
C GLY A 150 -4.75 -1.40 2.01
N ALA A 151 -4.89 -0.20 1.43
CA ALA A 151 -5.91 0.81 1.71
C ALA A 151 -5.83 1.90 0.63
N GLY A 152 -6.95 2.21 -0.03
CA GLY A 152 -6.95 3.10 -1.19
C GLY A 152 -6.86 4.59 -0.87
N ASN A 153 -6.91 5.01 0.41
CA ASN A 153 -6.95 6.44 0.78
C ASN A 153 -5.86 7.27 0.09
N ASP A 154 -4.63 6.76 0.02
CA ASP A 154 -3.50 7.48 -0.59
C ASP A 154 -3.64 7.55 -2.12
N LEU A 155 -4.05 6.45 -2.75
CA LEU A 155 -4.31 6.37 -4.18
C LEU A 155 -5.41 7.37 -4.58
N TRP A 156 -6.53 7.39 -3.86
CA TRP A 156 -7.64 8.31 -4.13
C TRP A 156 -7.23 9.78 -3.93
N ALA A 157 -6.40 10.08 -2.93
CA ALA A 157 -5.86 11.42 -2.73
C ALA A 157 -5.00 11.90 -3.91
N MET A 158 -4.22 11.00 -4.53
CA MET A 158 -3.46 11.34 -5.75
C MET A 158 -4.37 11.55 -6.97
N MET A 159 -5.41 10.74 -7.11
CA MET A 159 -6.41 10.91 -8.18
C MET A 159 -7.14 12.24 -8.04
N ASP A 160 -7.59 12.59 -6.84
CA ASP A 160 -8.27 13.85 -6.54
C ASP A 160 -7.35 15.07 -6.74
N ALA A 161 -6.04 14.90 -6.59
CA ALA A 161 -5.04 15.92 -6.90
C ALA A 161 -4.85 16.16 -8.41
N GLY A 162 -5.41 15.29 -9.26
CA GLY A 162 -5.38 15.40 -10.73
C GLY A 162 -4.37 14.50 -11.42
N ALA A 163 -3.82 13.48 -10.75
CA ALA A 163 -2.95 12.52 -11.41
C ALA A 163 -3.67 11.86 -12.60
N CYS A 164 -2.97 11.70 -13.74
CA CYS A 164 -3.54 11.00 -14.90
C CYS A 164 -3.68 9.49 -14.67
N ALA A 165 -2.87 8.95 -13.75
CA ALA A 165 -2.97 7.60 -13.22
C ALA A 165 -2.41 7.59 -11.79
N ALA A 166 -3.06 6.86 -10.89
CA ALA A 166 -2.56 6.55 -9.56
C ALA A 166 -2.56 5.04 -9.35
N LEU A 167 -1.44 4.51 -8.86
CA LEU A 167 -1.24 3.09 -8.58
C LEU A 167 -0.71 2.91 -7.15
N ASP A 168 -0.70 1.69 -6.64
CA ASP A 168 0.00 1.36 -5.41
C ASP A 168 0.65 -0.03 -5.46
N PHE A 169 1.33 -0.42 -4.38
CA PHE A 169 1.99 -1.73 -4.25
C PHE A 169 1.04 -2.92 -4.47
N THR A 170 -0.28 -2.75 -4.34
CA THR A 170 -1.25 -3.81 -4.66
C THR A 170 -1.33 -4.08 -6.16
N ASP A 171 -1.16 -3.04 -6.99
CA ASP A 171 -1.01 -3.19 -8.45
C ASP A 171 0.28 -3.94 -8.82
N ALA A 172 1.31 -3.88 -7.97
CA ALA A 172 2.54 -4.68 -8.09
C ALA A 172 2.42 -6.08 -7.43
N GLY A 173 1.23 -6.49 -6.99
CA GLY A 173 0.98 -7.83 -6.47
C GLY A 173 1.16 -8.01 -4.96
N PHE A 174 1.38 -6.93 -4.20
CA PHE A 174 1.57 -7.00 -2.75
C PHE A 174 0.27 -6.69 -2.00
N ALA A 175 -0.19 -7.58 -1.11
CA ALA A 175 -1.25 -7.22 -0.16
C ALA A 175 -0.74 -6.18 0.87
N THR A 176 0.52 -6.32 1.26
CA THR A 176 1.30 -5.42 2.11
C THR A 176 2.77 -5.55 1.74
N THR A 177 3.59 -4.56 2.08
CA THR A 177 5.04 -4.60 1.86
C THR A 177 5.87 -4.86 3.11
N TYR A 178 5.23 -5.07 4.27
CA TYR A 178 5.94 -5.38 5.50
C TYR A 178 6.55 -6.80 5.44
N LEU A 179 7.85 -6.91 5.71
CA LEU A 179 8.69 -8.10 5.53
C LEU A 179 8.81 -8.57 4.07
N ALA A 180 8.51 -7.72 3.10
CA ALA A 180 8.70 -8.03 1.69
C ALA A 180 10.20 -7.99 1.31
N PRO A 181 10.68 -8.89 0.44
CA PRO A 181 12.04 -8.84 -0.07
C PRO A 181 12.31 -7.54 -0.84
N ILE A 182 13.46 -6.93 -0.60
CA ILE A 182 13.81 -5.63 -1.21
C ILE A 182 13.88 -5.70 -2.72
N ASP A 183 14.43 -6.78 -3.29
CA ASP A 183 14.50 -6.96 -4.74
C ASP A 183 13.11 -6.98 -5.37
N ALA A 184 12.11 -7.57 -4.68
CA ALA A 184 10.74 -7.58 -5.13
C ALA A 184 10.09 -6.19 -5.03
N LEU A 185 10.40 -5.40 -3.99
CA LEU A 185 9.92 -4.00 -3.88
C LEU A 185 10.52 -3.11 -4.97
N VAL A 186 11.80 -3.29 -5.29
CA VAL A 186 12.48 -2.56 -6.38
C VAL A 186 11.83 -2.92 -7.73
N GLN A 187 11.60 -4.21 -7.97
CA GLN A 187 10.92 -4.67 -9.18
C GLN A 187 9.50 -4.10 -9.27
N GLY A 188 8.72 -4.17 -8.20
CA GLY A 188 7.37 -3.60 -8.13
C GLY A 188 7.39 -2.10 -8.42
N ALA A 189 8.32 -1.34 -7.84
CA ALA A 189 8.47 0.08 -8.13
C ALA A 189 8.75 0.37 -9.61
N GLN A 190 9.60 -0.45 -10.25
CA GLN A 190 9.91 -0.33 -11.67
C GLN A 190 8.67 -0.65 -12.54
N GLU A 191 7.88 -1.66 -12.18
CA GLU A 191 6.65 -2.04 -12.89
C GLU A 191 5.56 -0.98 -12.76
N LEU A 192 5.40 -0.39 -11.58
CA LEU A 192 4.51 0.75 -11.35
C LEU A 192 4.93 1.94 -12.22
N LEU A 193 6.22 2.29 -12.23
CA LEU A 193 6.73 3.41 -13.01
C LEU A 193 6.56 3.20 -14.53
N ASN A 194 6.81 1.98 -15.02
CA ASN A 194 6.55 1.61 -16.42
C ASN A 194 5.06 1.72 -16.77
N SER A 195 4.18 1.38 -15.83
CA SER A 195 2.73 1.46 -16.01
C SER A 195 2.23 2.90 -16.02
N LEU A 196 2.77 3.77 -15.17
CA LEU A 196 2.53 5.21 -15.23
C LEU A 196 3.00 5.79 -16.57
N ALA A 197 4.18 5.38 -17.07
CA ALA A 197 4.67 5.79 -18.38
C ALA A 197 3.76 5.30 -19.53
N ALA A 198 3.23 4.08 -19.44
CA ALA A 198 2.29 3.54 -20.41
C ALA A 198 0.95 4.31 -20.41
N ALA A 199 0.52 4.79 -19.23
CA ALA A 199 -0.65 5.67 -19.06
C ALA A 199 -0.41 7.12 -19.52
N GLY A 200 0.79 7.47 -19.97
CA GLY A 200 1.12 8.79 -20.51
C GLY A 200 1.62 9.80 -19.47
N ALA A 201 2.07 9.35 -18.30
CA ALA A 201 2.73 10.23 -17.34
C ALA A 201 4.04 10.79 -17.92
N GLU A 202 4.20 12.11 -17.85
CA GLU A 202 5.43 12.84 -18.17
C GLU A 202 6.33 12.99 -16.93
N ILE A 203 5.73 13.02 -15.73
CA ILE A 203 6.43 13.07 -14.45
C ILE A 203 5.76 12.06 -13.50
N ALA A 204 6.56 11.33 -12.71
CA ALA A 204 6.05 10.44 -11.69
C ALA A 204 6.30 10.99 -10.27
N VAL A 205 5.31 10.85 -9.39
CA VAL A 205 5.42 11.11 -7.95
C VAL A 205 5.30 9.78 -7.21
N LEU A 206 6.36 9.35 -6.54
CA LEU A 206 6.42 8.06 -5.86
C LEU A 206 6.43 8.24 -4.35
N GLU A 207 5.40 7.81 -3.64
CA GLU A 207 5.37 7.82 -2.18
C GLU A 207 5.95 6.50 -1.61
N VAL A 208 6.85 6.60 -0.63
CA VAL A 208 7.33 5.46 0.16
C VAL A 208 6.73 5.56 1.57
N ALA A 209 6.04 4.51 2.02
CA ALA A 209 5.41 4.46 3.33
C ALA A 209 6.42 4.48 4.50
N ASP A 210 5.86 4.73 5.68
CA ASP A 210 6.55 4.75 6.97
C ASP A 210 7.77 5.69 7.03
N GLY A 211 8.56 5.57 8.10
CA GLY A 211 9.77 6.35 8.30
C GLY A 211 11.02 5.64 7.79
N LEU A 212 12.11 6.39 7.58
CA LEU A 212 13.42 5.84 7.19
C LEU A 212 13.99 4.79 8.15
N PHE A 213 13.48 4.70 9.39
CA PHE A 213 13.89 3.66 10.34
C PHE A 213 13.14 2.33 10.17
N GLN A 214 12.12 2.27 9.31
CA GLN A 214 11.56 0.97 8.92
C GLN A 214 12.56 0.22 8.04
N PRO A 215 12.83 -1.08 8.31
CA PRO A 215 13.85 -1.84 7.59
C PRO A 215 13.69 -1.80 6.06
N GLU A 216 12.45 -1.94 5.57
CA GLU A 216 12.14 -1.96 4.14
C GLU A 216 12.39 -0.59 3.51
N THR A 217 11.91 0.49 4.14
CA THR A 217 12.14 1.87 3.67
C THR A 217 13.64 2.23 3.70
N ALA A 218 14.34 1.83 4.76
CA ALA A 218 15.79 2.03 4.90
C ALA A 218 16.56 1.30 3.79
N ALA A 219 16.20 0.04 3.52
CA ALA A 219 16.87 -0.77 2.52
C ALA A 219 16.55 -0.30 1.09
N LEU A 220 15.29 0.08 0.81
CA LEU A 220 14.88 0.65 -0.47
C LEU A 220 15.64 1.95 -0.78
N SER A 221 15.79 2.84 0.21
CA SER A 221 16.56 4.09 0.04
C SER A 221 18.06 3.88 -0.20
N LYS A 222 18.61 2.71 0.19
CA LYS A 222 20.00 2.30 -0.03
C LYS A 222 20.21 1.49 -1.30
N SER A 223 19.13 0.98 -1.91
CA SER A 223 19.19 0.20 -3.15
C SER A 223 19.69 1.06 -4.31
N LEU A 224 20.75 0.59 -4.99
CA LEU A 224 21.28 1.27 -6.18
C LEU A 224 20.27 1.25 -7.32
N GLU A 225 19.53 0.15 -7.49
CA GLU A 225 18.53 0.02 -8.55
C GLU A 225 17.35 0.97 -8.31
N PHE A 226 16.87 1.11 -7.06
CA PHE A 226 15.81 2.07 -6.76
C PHE A 226 16.27 3.52 -6.95
N ARG A 227 17.52 3.84 -6.60
CA ARG A 227 18.11 5.16 -6.82
C ARG A 227 18.20 5.51 -8.30
N LYS A 228 18.40 4.55 -9.20
CA LYS A 228 18.38 4.80 -10.66
C LYS A 228 16.99 5.21 -11.15
N LEU A 229 15.92 4.82 -10.46
CA LEU A 229 14.56 5.26 -10.77
C LEU A 229 14.29 6.69 -10.27
N THR A 230 15.09 7.18 -9.32
CA THR A 230 14.83 8.42 -8.60
C THR A 230 15.53 9.60 -9.26
N SER A 231 14.77 10.54 -9.81
CA SER A 231 15.29 11.80 -10.36
C SER A 231 15.37 12.93 -9.33
N GLY A 232 14.55 12.87 -8.28
CA GLY A 232 14.55 13.83 -7.19
C GLY A 232 13.94 13.23 -5.93
N VAL A 233 14.24 13.84 -4.77
CA VAL A 233 13.67 13.43 -3.49
C VAL A 233 13.02 14.63 -2.82
N LEU A 234 11.83 14.42 -2.27
CA LEU A 234 11.17 15.34 -1.36
C LEU A 234 10.97 14.63 -0.02
N PHE A 235 11.30 15.30 1.08
CA PHE A 235 11.29 14.69 2.40
C PHE A 235 10.23 15.36 3.29
N ALA A 236 9.20 14.61 3.67
CA ALA A 236 8.13 15.08 4.54
C ALA A 236 8.49 14.84 6.02
N ALA A 237 8.89 15.93 6.69
CA ALA A 237 9.23 15.94 8.10
C ALA A 237 8.12 16.60 8.93
N GLY A 238 7.57 15.86 9.91
CA GLY A 238 6.53 16.37 10.82
C GLY A 238 7.07 16.93 12.14
N ASP A 239 8.38 16.85 12.36
CA ASP A 239 9.05 17.18 13.62
C ASP A 239 10.42 17.84 13.36
N ALA A 240 10.97 18.47 14.40
CA ALA A 240 12.27 19.15 14.31
C ALA A 240 13.43 18.20 14.02
N MET A 241 13.31 16.90 14.35
CA MET A 241 14.36 15.92 14.07
C MET A 241 14.48 15.64 12.56
N GLY A 242 13.42 15.83 11.78
CA GLY A 242 13.49 15.73 10.32
C GLY A 242 14.19 16.88 9.61
N ALA A 243 14.66 17.91 10.34
CA ALA A 243 15.46 19.01 9.78
C ALA A 243 16.98 18.72 9.77
N VAL A 244 17.42 17.57 10.30
CA VAL A 244 18.83 17.20 10.49
C VAL A 244 19.22 16.02 9.62
#